data_AF-A0A1W9QVJ5-F1
#
_entry.id   AF-A0A1W9QVJ5-F1
#
_cell.length_a   1.000
_cell.length_b   1.000
_cell.length_c   1.000
_cell.angle_alpha   90.00
_cell.angle_beta   90.00
_cell.angle_gamma   90.00
#
_symmetry.space_group_name_H-M   'P 1'
#
loop_
_entity.id
_entity.type
_entity.pdbx_description
1 polymer ?
#
loop_
_entity_poly.entity_id
_entity_poly.type
_entity_poly.pdbx_seq_one_letter_code
_entity_poly.pdbx_strand_id
1 'polypeptide(L)'
;MKKIILGTVLVFSIVASAGEWISPSSEVCSKNGGELSRSGVCYANFNDAKRICSNTDATLPTLDDLRGLLASCGGKFDDYNMHKDDPAFQSCSKKNGFDISRHYWSSTNSKIDGYAMGVRFVNGYEYDKKKDGTLSVQCVKIGQ
;
A
#
# COMPACT_ATOMS: atom_id res chain seq x y z
N MET A 1 -35.61 -32.78 36.25
CA MET A 1 -34.87 -33.02 35.00
C MET A 1 -34.36 -31.68 34.47
N LYS A 2 -33.06 -31.37 34.65
CA LYS A 2 -32.44 -30.10 34.24
C LYS A 2 -32.05 -30.18 32.76
N LYS A 3 -32.63 -29.34 31.90
CA LYS A 3 -32.19 -29.17 30.50
C LYS A 3 -31.09 -28.12 30.47
N ILE A 4 -29.89 -28.53 30.06
CA ILE A 4 -28.75 -27.65 29.81
C ILE A 4 -28.93 -27.09 28.39
N ILE A 5 -29.00 -25.77 28.26
CA ILE A 5 -29.04 -25.08 26.97
C ILE A 5 -27.58 -24.90 26.54
N LEU A 6 -27.16 -25.63 25.50
CA LEU A 6 -25.88 -25.42 24.83
C LEU A 6 -25.96 -24.10 24.05
N GLY A 7 -25.28 -23.06 24.55
CA GLY A 7 -25.12 -21.80 23.83
C GLY A 7 -24.05 -21.93 22.76
N THR A 8 -24.44 -21.83 21.50
CA THR A 8 -23.52 -21.75 20.35
C THR A 8 -22.75 -20.44 20.41
N VAL A 9 -21.45 -20.51 20.68
CA VAL A 9 -20.54 -19.35 20.59
C VAL A 9 -20.24 -19.11 19.12
N LEU A 10 -20.87 -18.10 18.54
CA LEU A 10 -20.53 -17.56 17.22
C LEU A 10 -19.20 -16.81 17.33
N VAL A 11 -18.10 -17.47 16.95
CA VAL A 11 -16.81 -16.81 16.76
C VAL A 11 -16.87 -16.10 15.41
N PHE A 12 -17.18 -14.81 15.41
CA PHE A 12 -16.98 -13.95 14.24
C PHE A 12 -15.47 -13.76 14.04
N SER A 13 -14.86 -14.61 13.22
CA SER A 13 -13.54 -14.32 12.66
C SER A 13 -13.69 -13.12 11.74
N ILE A 14 -13.31 -11.94 12.22
CA ILE A 14 -13.14 -10.74 11.41
C ILE A 14 -11.91 -11.03 10.53
N VAL A 15 -12.14 -11.65 9.37
CA VAL A 15 -11.10 -11.69 8.34
C VAL A 15 -11.04 -10.25 7.85
N ALA A 16 -10.04 -9.50 8.32
CA ALA A 16 -9.72 -8.21 7.72
C ALA A 16 -9.47 -8.49 6.24
N SER A 17 -10.43 -8.13 5.38
CA SER A 17 -10.25 -8.19 3.95
C SER A 17 -9.10 -7.26 3.61
N ALA A 18 -7.90 -7.80 3.43
CA ALA A 18 -6.77 -7.05 2.90
C ALA A 18 -7.24 -6.45 1.57
N GLY A 19 -7.25 -5.13 1.48
CA GLY A 19 -7.76 -4.43 0.29
C GLY A 19 -7.10 -4.94 -0.99
N GLU A 20 -7.83 -4.87 -2.11
CA GLU A 20 -7.28 -5.26 -3.42
C GLU A 20 -6.29 -4.18 -3.89
N TRP A 21 -5.05 -4.59 -4.15
CA TRP A 21 -4.00 -3.69 -4.61
C TRP A 21 -4.04 -3.52 -6.13
N ILE A 22 -4.10 -2.27 -6.58
CA ILE A 22 -4.25 -1.91 -8.00
C ILE A 22 -3.04 -1.11 -8.45
N SER A 23 -2.33 -1.64 -9.44
CA SER A 23 -1.34 -0.88 -10.20
C SER A 23 -2.05 -0.12 -11.31
N PRO A 24 -1.99 1.22 -11.35
CA PRO A 24 -2.66 2.00 -12.38
C PRO A 24 -2.23 1.56 -13.78
N SER A 25 -3.18 1.48 -14.71
CA SER A 25 -2.85 1.23 -16.11
C SER A 25 -2.02 2.37 -16.69
N SER A 26 -1.29 2.10 -17.76
CA SER A 26 -0.52 3.13 -18.48
C SER A 26 -1.37 4.32 -18.87
N GLU A 27 -2.58 4.07 -19.37
CA GLU A 27 -3.53 5.11 -19.75
C GLU A 27 -3.97 5.96 -18.56
N VAL A 28 -4.40 5.32 -17.46
CA VAL A 28 -4.86 6.04 -16.28
C VAL A 28 -3.72 6.86 -15.67
N CYS A 29 -2.51 6.31 -15.62
CA CYS A 29 -1.31 6.99 -15.14
C CYS A 29 -1.06 8.28 -15.94
N SER A 30 -0.85 8.17 -17.25
CA SER A 30 -0.47 9.31 -18.09
C SER A 30 -1.57 10.36 -18.24
N LYS A 31 -2.83 9.93 -18.35
CA LYS A 31 -3.98 10.86 -18.46
C LYS A 31 -4.17 11.70 -17.21
N ASN A 32 -3.71 11.22 -16.05
CA ASN A 32 -3.90 11.88 -14.77
C ASN A 32 -2.60 12.50 -14.20
N GLY A 33 -1.62 12.81 -15.06
CA GLY A 33 -0.40 13.54 -14.66
C GLY A 33 0.72 12.67 -14.12
N GLY A 34 0.59 11.35 -14.21
CA GLY A 34 1.66 10.42 -13.91
C GLY A 34 2.58 10.18 -15.11
N GLU A 35 3.77 9.66 -14.81
CA GLU A 35 4.79 9.27 -15.77
C GLU A 35 5.08 7.77 -15.61
N LEU A 36 5.28 7.08 -16.73
CA LEU A 36 5.63 5.67 -16.73
C LEU A 36 7.15 5.51 -16.81
N SER A 37 7.70 4.67 -15.94
CA SER A 37 9.07 4.18 -16.13
C SER A 37 9.17 3.29 -17.36
N ARG A 38 10.39 3.01 -17.81
CA ARG A 38 10.66 2.00 -18.86
C ARG A 38 10.10 0.61 -18.52
N SER A 39 9.92 0.31 -17.23
CA SER A 39 9.35 -0.95 -16.74
C SER A 39 7.82 -0.90 -16.57
N GLY A 40 7.15 0.15 -17.05
CA GLY A 40 5.70 0.32 -16.97
C GLY A 40 5.16 0.71 -15.59
N VAL A 41 6.01 1.16 -14.66
CA VAL A 41 5.56 1.57 -13.31
C VAL A 41 5.14 3.02 -13.33
N CYS A 42 3.98 3.32 -12.74
CA CYS A 42 3.46 4.67 -12.65
C CYS A 42 4.12 5.47 -11.51
N TYR A 43 4.60 6.66 -11.83
CA TYR A 43 5.14 7.66 -10.91
C TYR A 43 4.32 8.92 -10.99
N ALA A 44 4.11 9.60 -9.86
CA ALA A 44 3.42 10.88 -9.87
C ALA A 44 3.82 11.72 -8.66
N ASN A 45 3.56 13.03 -8.74
CA ASN A 45 3.55 13.87 -7.55
C ASN A 45 2.36 13.51 -6.64
N PHE A 46 2.35 14.01 -5.41
CA PHE A 46 1.38 13.57 -4.39
C PHE A 46 -0.08 13.85 -4.79
N ASN A 47 -0.36 15.00 -5.41
CA ASN A 47 -1.71 15.36 -5.80
C ASN A 47 -2.20 14.53 -6.98
N ASP A 48 -1.31 14.27 -7.93
CA ASP A 48 -1.59 13.45 -9.10
C ASP A 48 -1.73 11.97 -8.71
N ALA A 49 -0.95 11.47 -7.76
CA ALA A 49 -1.09 10.12 -7.21
C ALA A 49 -2.48 9.88 -6.61
N LYS A 50 -3.01 10.84 -5.83
CA LYS A 50 -4.39 10.77 -5.32
C LYS A 50 -5.42 10.73 -6.45
N ARG A 51 -5.26 11.60 -7.46
CA ARG A 51 -6.15 11.67 -8.62
C ARG A 51 -6.10 10.39 -9.46
N ILE A 52 -4.92 9.80 -9.65
CA ILE A 52 -4.75 8.53 -10.35
C ILE A 52 -5.56 7.44 -9.65
N CYS A 53 -5.41 7.27 -8.34
CA CYS A 53 -6.14 6.23 -7.60
C CYS A 53 -7.65 6.45 -7.59
N SER A 54 -8.12 7.70 -7.47
CA SER A 54 -9.57 7.97 -7.53
C SER A 54 -10.17 7.64 -8.90
N ASN A 55 -9.38 7.68 -9.98
CA ASN A 55 -9.81 7.29 -11.33
C ASN A 55 -9.76 5.76 -11.57
N THR A 56 -9.35 4.97 -10.58
CA THR A 56 -9.39 3.50 -10.60
C THR A 56 -10.39 2.90 -9.61
N ASP A 57 -11.38 3.68 -9.18
CA ASP A 57 -12.33 3.31 -8.10
C ASP A 57 -11.62 2.80 -6.82
N ALA A 58 -10.48 3.43 -6.52
CA ALA A 58 -9.60 3.07 -5.41
C ALA A 58 -9.12 4.33 -4.67
N THR A 59 -8.33 4.15 -3.63
CA THR A 59 -7.71 5.25 -2.89
C THR A 59 -6.19 5.10 -2.85
N LEU A 60 -5.52 6.23 -2.62
CA LEU A 60 -4.11 6.21 -2.24
C LEU A 60 -4.02 5.61 -0.82
N PRO A 61 -3.22 4.54 -0.61
CA PRO A 61 -3.17 3.82 0.65
C PRO A 61 -2.66 4.72 1.78
N THR A 62 -3.12 4.46 2.99
CA THR A 62 -2.56 5.04 4.22
C THR A 62 -1.24 4.32 4.60
N LEU A 63 -0.51 4.85 5.57
CA LEU A 63 0.64 4.13 6.15
C LEU A 63 0.21 2.79 6.76
N ASP A 64 -0.97 2.75 7.38
CA ASP A 64 -1.46 1.52 8.02
C ASP A 64 -1.85 0.45 6.98
N ASP A 65 -2.35 0.84 5.81
CA ASP A 65 -2.59 -0.10 4.70
C ASP A 65 -1.28 -0.72 4.21
N LEU A 66 -0.26 0.12 3.98
CA LEU A 66 1.08 -0.33 3.59
C LEU A 66 1.72 -1.21 4.69
N ARG A 67 1.46 -0.88 5.96
CA ARG A 67 1.87 -1.69 7.11
C ARG A 67 1.21 -3.05 7.17
N GLY A 68 -0.10 -3.09 6.96
CA GLY A 68 -0.85 -4.33 6.88
C GLY A 68 -0.31 -5.24 5.79
N LEU A 69 -0.05 -4.70 4.60
CA LEU A 69 0.54 -5.49 3.50
C LEU A 69 1.93 -6.02 3.85
N LEU A 70 2.84 -5.17 4.32
CA LEU A 70 4.19 -5.57 4.68
C LEU A 70 4.17 -6.70 5.72
N ALA A 71 3.37 -6.55 6.78
CA ALA A 71 3.17 -7.58 7.79
C ALA A 71 2.57 -8.88 7.22
N SER A 72 1.60 -8.78 6.30
CA SER A 72 0.99 -9.95 5.65
C SER A 72 1.98 -10.75 4.78
N CYS A 73 3.02 -10.09 4.26
CA CYS A 73 4.11 -10.73 3.53
C CYS A 73 5.23 -11.25 4.43
N GLY A 74 5.05 -11.27 5.75
CA GLY A 74 6.07 -11.69 6.73
C GLY A 74 7.08 -10.58 7.08
N GLY A 75 6.85 -9.37 6.59
CA GLY A 75 7.66 -8.20 6.85
C GLY A 75 7.53 -7.71 8.31
N LYS A 76 8.60 -7.11 8.82
CA LYS A 76 8.62 -6.39 10.10
C LYS A 76 8.97 -4.93 9.86
N PHE A 77 8.28 -4.03 10.55
CA PHE A 77 8.62 -2.61 10.62
C PHE A 77 9.89 -2.41 11.44
N ASP A 78 10.67 -1.40 11.08
CA ASP A 78 11.89 -0.97 11.77
C ASP A 78 13.10 -1.92 11.68
N ASP A 79 13.06 -2.91 10.80
CA ASP A 79 14.24 -3.72 10.49
C ASP A 79 14.96 -3.20 9.24
N TYR A 80 15.98 -2.36 9.47
CA TYR A 80 16.72 -1.67 8.41
C TYR A 80 17.34 -2.60 7.36
N ASN A 81 17.66 -3.85 7.74
CA ASN A 81 18.42 -4.78 6.91
C ASN A 81 17.58 -5.94 6.33
N MET A 82 16.28 -6.04 6.63
CA MET A 82 15.53 -7.24 6.32
C MET A 82 14.58 -7.09 5.14
N HIS A 83 14.32 -8.22 4.49
CA HIS A 83 13.48 -8.51 3.32
C HIS A 83 14.09 -8.42 1.93
N LYS A 84 15.18 -7.70 1.72
CA LYS A 84 15.85 -7.68 0.39
C LYS A 84 16.37 -9.06 -0.06
N ASP A 85 16.70 -9.91 0.91
CA ASP A 85 17.23 -11.26 0.70
C ASP A 85 16.19 -12.34 1.06
N ASP A 86 14.96 -11.95 1.41
CA ASP A 86 13.86 -12.88 1.68
C ASP A 86 13.05 -13.11 0.38
N PRO A 87 13.17 -14.29 -0.26
CA PRO A 87 12.45 -14.59 -1.49
C PRO A 87 10.93 -14.74 -1.29
N ALA A 88 10.48 -15.15 -0.09
CA ALA A 88 9.06 -15.30 0.21
C ALA A 88 8.39 -13.91 0.30
N PHE A 89 9.03 -12.98 1.01
CA PHE A 89 8.58 -11.59 1.06
C PHE A 89 8.56 -10.93 -0.32
N GLN A 90 9.64 -11.10 -1.10
CA GLN A 90 9.72 -10.54 -2.46
C GLN A 90 8.63 -11.07 -3.37
N SER A 91 8.39 -12.38 -3.34
CA SER A 91 7.35 -13.04 -4.13
C SER A 91 5.96 -12.54 -3.70
N CYS A 92 5.70 -12.44 -2.40
CA CYS A 92 4.45 -11.90 -1.87
C CYS A 92 4.23 -10.43 -2.27
N SER A 93 5.25 -9.59 -2.10
CA SER A 93 5.19 -8.17 -2.47
C SER A 93 4.90 -7.99 -3.96
N LYS A 94 5.62 -8.73 -4.81
CA LYS A 94 5.42 -8.73 -6.26
C LYS A 94 4.04 -9.20 -6.66
N LYS A 95 3.49 -10.23 -6.00
CA LYS A 95 2.11 -10.71 -6.22
C LYS A 95 1.07 -9.61 -5.94
N ASN A 96 1.36 -8.70 -5.02
CA ASN A 96 0.49 -7.55 -4.70
C ASN A 96 0.80 -6.29 -5.53
N GLY A 97 1.68 -6.39 -6.54
CA GLY A 97 2.02 -5.25 -7.42
C GLY A 97 3.15 -4.35 -6.89
N PHE A 98 3.86 -4.77 -5.84
CA PHE A 98 4.94 -3.99 -5.24
C PHE A 98 6.32 -4.46 -5.69
N ASP A 99 7.16 -3.50 -6.04
CA ASP A 99 8.59 -3.65 -6.22
C ASP A 99 9.27 -3.16 -4.95
N ILE A 100 9.90 -4.08 -4.23
CA ILE A 100 10.48 -3.82 -2.92
C ILE A 100 11.59 -2.75 -2.98
N SER A 101 12.23 -2.56 -4.13
CA SER A 101 13.29 -1.56 -4.30
C SER A 101 12.76 -0.11 -4.35
N ARG A 102 11.44 0.06 -4.43
CA ARG A 102 10.80 1.36 -4.67
C ARG A 102 10.28 2.03 -3.41
N HIS A 103 9.97 3.29 -3.63
CA HIS A 103 9.26 4.13 -2.70
C HIS A 103 7.84 4.37 -3.19
N TYR A 104 6.89 4.39 -2.26
CA TYR A 104 5.47 4.56 -2.54
C TYR A 104 4.90 5.71 -1.73
N TRP A 105 3.96 6.44 -2.35
CA TRP A 105 3.17 7.45 -1.64
C TRP A 105 2.21 6.81 -0.64
N SER A 106 2.03 7.48 0.50
CA SER A 106 0.91 7.26 1.41
C SER A 106 0.03 8.50 1.47
N SER A 107 -1.28 8.32 1.64
CA SER A 107 -2.24 9.40 1.90
C SER A 107 -2.15 9.98 3.31
N THR A 108 -1.34 9.38 4.20
CA THR A 108 -1.09 9.90 5.54
C THR A 108 -0.40 11.26 5.49
N ASN A 109 -0.93 12.21 6.26
CA ASN A 109 -0.37 13.56 6.34
C ASN A 109 1.02 13.57 6.99
N SER A 110 1.94 14.31 6.38
CA SER A 110 3.19 14.71 7.04
C SER A 110 2.92 15.79 8.09
N LYS A 111 3.79 15.87 9.10
CA LYS A 111 3.82 16.99 10.05
C LYS A 111 4.51 18.24 9.48
N ILE A 112 5.14 18.12 8.32
CA ILE A 112 5.87 19.20 7.65
C ILE A 112 5.01 19.77 6.52
N ASP A 113 4.78 21.07 6.56
CA ASP A 113 4.00 21.77 5.54
C ASP A 113 4.63 21.61 4.15
N GLY A 114 3.80 21.24 3.17
CA GLY A 114 4.23 20.96 1.80
C GLY A 114 4.80 19.55 1.57
N TYR A 115 4.83 18.69 2.59
CA TYR A 115 5.29 17.30 2.49
C TYR A 115 4.13 16.32 2.66
N ALA A 116 4.36 15.09 2.21
CA ALA A 116 3.50 13.94 2.44
C ALA A 116 4.36 12.73 2.84
N MET A 117 3.74 11.74 3.48
CA MET A 117 4.44 10.53 3.91
C MET A 117 4.69 9.61 2.72
N GLY A 118 5.91 9.11 2.60
CA GLY A 118 6.29 8.02 1.72
C GLY A 118 6.82 6.82 2.51
N VAL A 119 6.80 5.65 1.89
CA VAL A 119 7.36 4.42 2.46
C VAL A 119 8.36 3.82 1.49
N ARG A 120 9.55 3.49 1.99
CA ARG A 120 10.49 2.61 1.30
C ARG A 120 10.07 1.16 1.55
N PHE A 121 9.64 0.48 0.49
CA PHE A 121 8.90 -0.77 0.68
C PHE A 121 9.79 -1.93 1.18
N VAL A 122 11.07 -1.98 0.79
CA VAL A 122 11.99 -3.04 1.23
C VAL A 122 12.11 -3.18 2.75
N ASN A 123 12.00 -2.10 3.52
CA ASN A 123 12.21 -2.13 4.97
C ASN A 123 11.12 -1.39 5.76
N GLY A 124 10.03 -0.98 5.09
CA GLY A 124 8.96 -0.21 5.70
C GLY A 124 9.37 1.17 6.20
N TYR A 125 10.55 1.69 5.83
CA TYR A 125 11.04 2.97 6.34
C TYR A 125 10.17 4.13 5.84
N GLU A 126 9.63 4.88 6.79
CA GLU A 126 8.74 6.02 6.56
C GLU A 126 9.53 7.31 6.51
N TYR A 127 9.17 8.20 5.59
CA TYR A 127 9.88 9.46 5.43
C TYR A 127 8.99 10.55 4.83
N ASP A 128 9.36 11.79 5.11
CA ASP A 128 8.71 12.96 4.53
C ASP A 128 9.27 13.22 3.13
N LYS A 129 8.38 13.40 2.14
CA LYS A 129 8.73 13.80 0.78
C LYS A 129 7.92 15.02 0.37
N LYS A 130 8.58 16.00 -0.25
CA LYS A 130 7.89 17.17 -0.81
C LYS A 130 6.81 16.71 -1.79
N LYS A 131 5.62 17.31 -1.71
CA LYS A 131 4.44 16.92 -2.50
C LYS A 131 4.63 17.09 -4.01
N ASP A 132 5.58 17.92 -4.44
CA ASP A 132 5.95 18.15 -5.85
C ASP A 132 6.92 17.09 -6.40
N GLY A 133 7.59 16.32 -5.53
CA GLY A 133 8.47 15.23 -5.93
C GLY A 133 7.67 14.02 -6.42
N THR A 134 8.32 13.10 -7.11
CA THR A 134 7.68 11.89 -7.66
C THR A 134 8.03 10.65 -6.85
N LEU A 135 7.02 9.81 -6.58
CA LEU A 135 7.16 8.44 -6.06
C LEU A 135 6.27 7.49 -6.86
N SER A 136 6.44 6.19 -6.64
CA SER A 136 5.61 5.17 -7.30
C SER A 136 4.17 5.23 -6.77
N VAL A 137 3.21 5.02 -7.65
CA VAL A 137 1.78 5.01 -7.32
C VAL A 137 1.29 3.58 -7.25
N GLN A 138 0.73 3.21 -6.10
CA GLN A 138 -0.06 2.00 -5.94
C GLN A 138 -1.34 2.39 -5.22
N CYS A 139 -2.46 1.79 -5.65
CA CYS A 139 -3.78 2.11 -5.14
C CYS A 139 -4.33 0.91 -4.37
N VAL A 140 -5.25 1.16 -3.44
CA VAL A 140 -5.92 0.10 -2.68
C VAL A 140 -7.43 0.30 -2.78
N LYS A 141 -8.14 -0.79 -3.07
CA LYS A 141 -9.60 -0.85 -3.00
C LYS A 141 -9.98 -1.54 -1.70
N ILE A 142 -10.46 -0.77 -0.75
CA ILE A 142 -10.96 -1.30 0.52
C ILE A 142 -12.37 -1.82 0.25
N GLY A 143 -12.60 -3.11 0.56
CA GLY A 143 -13.93 -3.72 0.41
C GLY A 143 -14.96 -2.97 1.25
N GLN A 144 -16.10 -2.64 0.63
CA GLN A 144 -17.30 -2.12 1.30
C GLN A 144 -18.07 -3.26 1.95
#